data_AF-A0A444ZJD8-F1
#
_entry.id   AF-A0A444ZJD8-F1
#
_cell.length_a   1.000
_cell.length_b   1.000
_cell.length_c   1.000
_cell.angle_alpha   90.00
_cell.angle_beta   90.00
_cell.angle_gamma   90.00
#
_symmetry.space_group_name_H-M   'P 1'
#
loop_
_entity.id
_entity.type
_entity.pdbx_description
1 polymer ?
#
loop_
_entity_poly.entity_id
_entity_poly.type
_entity_poly.pdbx_seq_one_letter_code
_entity_poly.pdbx_strand_id
1 'polypeptide(L)'
;MGAELSREVDEEPHNHQHQQLLRPQSQSQPQPQPQLSRTQSPQLRRPQSQLQPQPQPQQLMMNLPHRYEDILKGADSPVHTSSKEKLLDQLYSGVFLDHNTKKYWIEEKSNSNCFMLYARALSITWAENQHYWKWVTQKESSGTIIEVAELERVCWLEVHGKFDTRNLSPGTLYEVSFIVMLKDPAQGWEVPVNVRLVLPGGKKQQHKESLIEKLRMQWIEIPVGEFVASEKDGGEMEVSLYEYEGGMWKQGLVIKGVAIKPKELS
;
A
#
# COMPACT_ATOMS: atom_id res chain seq x y z
N MET A 1 -55.57 38.56 -16.79
CA MET A 1 -55.19 39.97 -17.04
C MET A 1 -53.86 40.17 -16.34
N GLY A 2 -52.72 40.44 -16.95
CA GLY A 2 -52.40 40.86 -18.31
C GLY A 2 -51.28 41.90 -18.20
N ALA A 3 -50.11 41.56 -18.78
CA ALA A 3 -49.03 42.46 -19.27
C ALA A 3 -48.33 43.38 -18.23
N GLU A 4 -47.09 43.86 -18.38
CA GLU A 4 -46.20 43.96 -19.54
C GLU A 4 -44.76 44.26 -19.09
N LEU A 5 -43.82 44.00 -20.00
CA LEU A 5 -42.39 44.24 -19.93
C LEU A 5 -42.02 45.73 -19.92
N SER A 6 -40.84 46.07 -19.39
CA SER A 6 -40.08 47.26 -19.80
C SER A 6 -38.57 46.98 -19.79
N ARG A 7 -37.92 47.50 -20.83
CA ARG A 7 -36.52 47.36 -21.23
C ARG A 7 -35.63 48.39 -20.54
N GLU A 8 -34.33 48.09 -20.39
CA GLU A 8 -33.21 49.06 -20.34
C GLU A 8 -31.91 48.30 -20.72
N VAL A 9 -31.34 48.53 -21.91
CA VAL A 9 -30.27 49.48 -22.34
C VAL A 9 -28.85 49.06 -21.96
N ASP A 10 -28.04 48.86 -23.01
CA ASP A 10 -26.60 48.55 -23.06
C ASP A 10 -25.70 49.66 -22.50
N GLU A 11 -24.57 49.27 -21.89
CA GLU A 11 -23.38 50.12 -21.72
C GLU A 11 -22.09 49.31 -21.94
N GLU A 12 -21.28 49.75 -22.90
CA GLU A 12 -19.89 49.35 -23.17
C GLU A 12 -18.94 50.20 -22.30
N PRO A 13 -17.65 49.83 -22.06
CA PRO A 13 -16.63 50.19 -23.06
C PRO A 13 -15.37 49.29 -23.07
N HIS A 14 -14.72 49.12 -24.23
CA HIS A 14 -13.26 48.96 -24.25
C HIS A 14 -12.61 49.58 -25.49
N ASN A 15 -11.59 50.38 -25.22
CA ASN A 15 -10.92 51.26 -26.16
C ASN A 15 -9.51 50.76 -26.45
N HIS A 16 -9.06 51.08 -27.68
CA HIS A 16 -7.69 51.26 -28.16
C HIS A 16 -7.01 50.20 -29.04
N GLN A 17 -7.07 50.53 -30.34
CA GLN A 17 -5.94 50.84 -31.23
C GLN A 17 -5.18 49.68 -31.89
N HIS A 18 -5.48 49.49 -33.17
CA HIS A 18 -4.59 48.87 -34.15
C HIS A 18 -4.48 49.79 -35.37
N GLN A 19 -3.30 50.36 -35.61
CA GLN A 19 -2.92 50.98 -36.88
C GLN A 19 -1.93 50.05 -37.59
N GLN A 20 -2.31 49.59 -38.77
CA GLN A 20 -1.46 48.95 -39.77
C GLN A 20 -0.55 49.99 -40.44
N LEU A 21 0.59 49.58 -40.99
CA LEU A 21 0.91 49.75 -42.43
C LEU A 21 2.27 49.10 -42.82
N LEU A 22 2.18 48.24 -43.84
CA LEU A 22 3.10 47.99 -44.98
C LEU A 22 4.46 47.30 -44.80
N ARG A 23 4.61 46.17 -45.53
CA ARG A 23 5.87 45.55 -45.98
C ARG A 23 6.42 46.27 -47.21
N PRO A 24 7.73 46.11 -47.52
CA PRO A 24 8.07 45.39 -48.76
C PRO A 24 9.26 44.42 -48.65
N GLN A 25 9.39 43.60 -49.71
CA GLN A 25 10.29 42.46 -49.96
C GLN A 25 11.76 42.84 -50.19
N SER A 26 12.70 41.88 -50.01
CA SER A 26 13.96 41.80 -50.77
C SER A 26 14.56 40.38 -50.75
N GLN A 27 14.96 39.87 -51.92
CA GLN A 27 15.70 38.62 -52.14
C GLN A 27 17.22 38.88 -52.35
N SER A 28 18.03 37.91 -51.93
CA SER A 28 19.33 37.42 -52.46
C SER A 28 20.56 38.34 -52.57
N GLN A 29 21.67 37.93 -51.91
CA GLN A 29 22.95 37.51 -52.54
C GLN A 29 23.96 36.93 -51.50
N PRO A 30 24.87 36.01 -51.87
CA PRO A 30 25.84 35.36 -50.99
C PRO A 30 27.29 35.87 -51.15
N GLN A 31 28.16 35.72 -50.13
CA GLN A 31 29.65 35.57 -50.19
C GLN A 31 30.29 35.75 -48.80
N PRO A 32 31.59 35.43 -48.54
CA PRO A 32 32.50 34.44 -49.14
C PRO A 32 33.23 33.56 -48.07
N GLN A 33 33.81 32.42 -48.47
CA GLN A 33 34.72 31.61 -47.64
C GLN A 33 36.19 32.09 -47.74
N PRO A 34 36.97 32.03 -46.64
CA PRO A 34 38.43 31.96 -46.73
C PRO A 34 39.05 30.68 -46.10
N GLN A 35 39.76 29.95 -46.96
CA GLN A 35 41.09 29.35 -46.83
C GLN A 35 41.44 28.34 -45.70
N LEU A 36 41.69 27.11 -46.15
CA LEU A 36 42.38 26.01 -45.45
C LEU A 36 43.81 26.40 -45.06
N SER A 37 44.06 26.49 -43.75
CA SER A 37 45.40 26.49 -43.17
C SER A 37 45.61 25.15 -42.47
N ARG A 38 46.63 24.40 -42.90
CA ARG A 38 47.11 23.19 -42.18
C ARG A 38 47.66 23.63 -40.83
N THR A 39 47.02 23.18 -39.75
CA THR A 39 47.61 23.18 -38.41
C THR A 39 47.51 21.76 -37.86
N GLN A 40 48.66 21.21 -37.48
CA GLN A 40 48.80 19.86 -36.95
C GLN A 40 48.04 19.77 -35.61
N SER A 41 47.10 18.83 -35.50
CA SER A 41 46.41 18.53 -34.25
C SER A 41 47.41 17.97 -33.23
N PRO A 42 47.50 18.52 -32.00
CA PRO A 42 48.25 17.88 -30.93
C PRO A 42 47.56 16.56 -30.60
N GLN A 43 48.32 15.45 -30.57
CA GLN A 43 47.82 14.20 -30.03
C GLN A 43 47.57 14.35 -28.53
N LEU A 44 46.33 14.66 -28.16
CA LEU A 44 45.85 14.50 -26.78
C LEU A 44 45.83 12.99 -26.49
N ARG A 45 46.83 12.54 -25.73
CA ARG A 45 46.80 11.25 -25.03
C ARG A 45 45.48 11.19 -24.26
N ARG A 46 44.60 10.25 -24.65
CA ARG A 46 43.49 9.85 -23.80
C ARG A 46 44.09 9.42 -22.45
N PRO A 47 43.60 9.91 -21.31
CA PRO A 47 43.88 9.25 -20.05
C PRO A 47 43.41 7.80 -20.23
N GLN A 48 44.28 6.84 -19.96
CA GLN A 48 43.82 5.49 -19.68
C GLN A 48 42.93 5.64 -18.45
N SER A 49 41.62 5.65 -18.67
CA SER A 49 40.64 5.44 -17.62
C SER A 49 41.08 4.15 -16.95
N GLN A 50 41.65 4.25 -15.75
CA GLN A 50 41.68 3.11 -14.85
C GLN A 50 40.23 2.67 -14.77
N LEU A 51 39.92 1.55 -15.40
CA LEU A 51 38.73 0.78 -15.10
C LEU A 51 38.83 0.49 -13.61
N GLN A 52 38.23 1.37 -12.80
CA GLN A 52 37.76 0.96 -11.50
C GLN A 52 36.98 -0.33 -11.77
N PRO A 53 37.24 -1.41 -11.01
CA PRO A 53 36.39 -2.57 -11.09
C PRO A 53 34.96 -2.04 -10.99
N GLN A 54 34.15 -2.26 -12.03
CA GLN A 54 32.72 -2.21 -11.82
C GLN A 54 32.47 -3.04 -10.57
N PRO A 55 31.56 -2.63 -9.67
CA PRO A 55 31.08 -3.58 -8.69
C PRO A 55 30.69 -4.81 -9.50
N GLN A 56 31.44 -5.90 -9.32
CA GLN A 56 30.93 -7.24 -9.57
C GLN A 56 29.53 -7.23 -8.98
N PRO A 57 28.53 -7.96 -9.52
CA PRO A 57 27.25 -8.10 -8.83
C PRO A 57 27.60 -8.57 -7.43
N GLN A 58 27.65 -7.61 -6.49
CA GLN A 58 28.29 -7.82 -5.22
C GLN A 58 27.38 -8.85 -4.63
N GLN A 59 27.97 -10.00 -4.31
CA GLN A 59 27.35 -11.01 -3.47
C GLN A 59 26.39 -10.27 -2.55
N LEU A 60 25.10 -10.36 -2.83
CA LEU A 60 24.09 -9.98 -1.87
C LEU A 60 24.47 -10.88 -0.71
N MET A 61 25.21 -10.35 0.26
CA MET A 61 25.28 -10.92 1.58
C MET A 61 23.82 -10.81 2.01
N MET A 62 23.03 -11.81 1.64
CA MET A 62 21.66 -11.97 2.06
C MET A 62 21.79 -12.21 3.55
N ASN A 63 21.80 -11.09 4.26
CA ASN A 63 21.65 -11.04 5.69
C ASN A 63 20.38 -11.80 5.98
N LEU A 64 20.45 -12.69 6.95
CA LEU A 64 19.27 -13.42 7.34
C LEU A 64 18.22 -12.40 7.85
N PRO A 65 16.94 -12.61 7.55
CA PRO A 65 15.89 -11.64 7.90
C PRO A 65 15.82 -11.43 9.40
N HIS A 66 15.32 -10.27 9.80
CA HIS A 66 15.25 -9.92 11.21
C HIS A 66 14.48 -10.97 12.03
N ARG A 67 15.12 -11.53 13.07
CA ARG A 67 14.51 -12.49 14.01
C ARG A 67 13.77 -13.69 13.39
N TYR A 68 14.09 -14.05 12.15
CA TYR A 68 13.37 -15.13 11.45
C TYR A 68 13.44 -16.46 12.22
N GLU A 69 14.58 -16.80 12.84
CA GLU A 69 14.73 -18.03 13.63
C GLU A 69 13.75 -18.11 14.80
N ASP A 70 13.52 -16.98 15.48
CA ASP A 70 12.55 -16.90 16.57
C ASP A 70 11.13 -17.04 16.06
N ILE A 71 10.80 -16.40 14.94
CA ILE A 71 9.48 -16.45 14.33
C ILE A 71 9.14 -17.88 13.91
N LEU A 72 10.10 -18.58 13.29
CA LEU A 72 9.92 -19.93 12.78
C LEU A 72 9.76 -21.00 13.88
N LYS A 73 10.08 -20.70 15.15
CA LYS A 73 9.74 -21.59 16.27
C LYS A 73 8.23 -21.80 16.41
N GLY A 74 7.42 -20.87 15.91
CA GLY A 74 5.95 -20.95 15.89
C GLY A 74 5.37 -21.51 14.59
N ALA A 75 6.18 -22.08 13.70
CA ALA A 75 5.70 -22.60 12.42
C ALA A 75 4.81 -23.84 12.58
N ASP A 76 3.67 -23.86 11.89
CA ASP A 76 2.73 -24.98 11.93
C ASP A 76 3.22 -26.21 11.14
N SER A 77 4.25 -26.05 10.31
CA SER A 77 4.86 -27.11 9.51
C SER A 77 6.38 -27.06 9.60
N PRO A 78 7.07 -28.21 9.49
CA PRO A 78 8.53 -28.25 9.54
C PRO A 78 9.16 -27.29 8.51
N VAL A 79 10.16 -26.54 8.96
CA VAL A 79 10.92 -25.63 8.11
C VAL A 79 12.22 -26.31 7.69
N HIS A 80 12.51 -26.29 6.40
CA HIS A 80 13.71 -26.94 5.85
C HIS A 80 14.95 -26.04 6.03
N THR A 81 15.61 -26.14 7.18
CA THR A 81 16.80 -25.34 7.50
C THR A 81 18.12 -25.91 6.98
N SER A 82 18.12 -27.10 6.38
CA SER A 82 19.33 -27.79 5.92
C SER A 82 19.94 -27.22 4.63
N SER A 83 19.19 -26.41 3.88
CA SER A 83 19.69 -25.68 2.70
C SER A 83 19.21 -24.23 2.77
N LYS A 84 20.15 -23.29 2.61
CA LYS A 84 19.85 -21.85 2.61
C LYS A 84 18.88 -21.47 1.50
N GLU A 85 19.01 -22.07 0.32
CA GLU A 85 18.12 -21.81 -0.82
C GLU A 85 16.69 -22.26 -0.51
N LYS A 86 16.52 -23.51 -0.04
CA LYS A 86 15.19 -24.04 0.31
C LYS A 86 14.52 -23.25 1.44
N LEU A 87 15.32 -22.81 2.41
CA LEU A 87 14.84 -21.95 3.49
C LEU A 87 14.29 -20.63 2.93
N LEU A 88 15.03 -19.97 2.03
CA LEU A 88 14.61 -18.71 1.44
C LEU A 88 13.37 -18.87 0.55
N ASP A 89 13.32 -19.92 -0.27
CA ASP A 89 12.12 -20.23 -1.07
C ASP A 89 10.88 -20.38 -0.18
N GLN A 90 11.03 -21.08 0.95
CA GLN A 90 9.96 -21.26 1.93
C GLN A 90 9.57 -19.93 2.60
N LEU A 91 10.55 -19.09 2.94
CA LEU A 91 10.30 -17.80 3.56
C LEU A 91 9.67 -16.78 2.59
N TYR A 92 10.01 -16.82 1.29
CA TYR A 92 9.37 -15.98 0.27
C TYR A 92 7.94 -16.46 -0.05
N SER A 93 7.71 -17.77 -0.12
CA SER A 93 6.35 -18.35 -0.27
C SER A 93 5.47 -18.08 0.95
N GLY A 94 6.11 -18.08 2.12
CA GLY A 94 5.55 -17.79 3.43
C GLY A 94 5.23 -19.03 4.26
N VAL A 95 5.28 -18.84 5.56
CA VAL A 95 5.12 -19.85 6.59
C VAL A 95 3.89 -19.50 7.44
N PHE A 96 3.02 -20.47 7.65
CA PHE A 96 1.86 -20.32 8.54
C PHE A 96 2.28 -20.57 9.98
N LEU A 97 1.72 -19.75 10.87
CA LEU A 97 1.99 -19.76 12.29
C LEU A 97 0.66 -19.79 13.04
N ASP A 98 0.71 -20.26 14.28
CA ASP A 98 -0.38 -20.15 15.24
C ASP A 98 -1.69 -20.75 14.70
N HIS A 99 -1.63 -22.03 14.30
CA HIS A 99 -2.77 -22.78 13.75
C HIS A 99 -3.37 -22.14 12.49
N ASN A 100 -2.52 -21.72 11.56
CA ASN A 100 -2.85 -21.01 10.33
C ASN A 100 -3.58 -19.68 10.53
N THR A 101 -3.59 -19.12 11.75
CA THR A 101 -4.21 -17.81 12.00
C THR A 101 -3.29 -16.64 11.67
N LYS A 102 -1.99 -16.92 11.47
CA LYS A 102 -1.02 -15.94 11.00
C LYS A 102 -0.20 -16.51 9.83
N LYS A 103 0.25 -15.63 8.94
CA LYS A 103 1.26 -15.96 7.92
C LYS A 103 2.42 -14.99 8.03
N TYR A 104 3.64 -15.52 7.98
CA TYR A 104 4.89 -14.78 7.91
C TYR A 104 5.54 -15.02 6.56
N TRP A 105 6.07 -13.99 5.92
CA TRP A 105 6.92 -14.13 4.73
C TRP A 105 7.93 -12.98 4.67
N ILE A 106 8.84 -13.02 3.70
CA ILE A 106 9.79 -11.95 3.45
C ILE A 106 9.43 -11.25 2.15
N GLU A 107 9.47 -9.91 2.14
CA GLU A 107 9.49 -9.14 0.90
C GLU A 107 10.88 -9.24 0.24
N GLU A 108 10.93 -9.82 -0.95
CA GLU A 108 12.19 -10.20 -1.62
C GLU A 108 13.12 -9.01 -1.85
N LYS A 109 12.56 -7.86 -2.26
CA LYS A 109 13.36 -6.67 -2.62
C LYS A 109 14.04 -6.02 -1.43
N SER A 110 13.32 -5.91 -0.32
CA SER A 110 13.78 -5.22 0.89
C SER A 110 14.33 -6.18 1.95
N ASN A 111 14.20 -7.49 1.74
CA ASN A 111 14.48 -8.54 2.72
C ASN A 111 13.81 -8.27 4.09
N SER A 112 12.64 -7.62 4.04
CA SER A 112 11.91 -7.19 5.22
C SER A 112 10.79 -8.15 5.56
N ASN A 113 10.56 -8.37 6.85
CA ASN A 113 9.52 -9.26 7.33
C ASN A 113 8.13 -8.74 6.97
N CYS A 114 7.23 -9.61 6.58
CA CYS A 114 5.83 -9.33 6.30
C CYS A 114 4.93 -10.26 7.10
N PHE A 115 3.76 -9.76 7.47
CA PHE A 115 2.80 -10.54 8.23
C PHE A 115 1.37 -10.37 7.72
N MET A 116 0.60 -11.44 7.88
CA MET A 116 -0.85 -11.46 7.77
C MET A 116 -1.41 -12.01 9.07
N LEU A 117 -2.31 -11.27 9.70
CA LEU A 117 -3.16 -11.76 10.77
C LEU A 117 -4.51 -12.10 10.15
N TYR A 118 -4.82 -13.38 9.97
CA TYR A 118 -6.11 -13.80 9.43
C TYR A 118 -7.24 -13.52 10.43
N ALA A 119 -8.50 -13.54 9.95
CA ALA A 119 -9.66 -13.17 10.76
C ALA A 119 -9.77 -13.91 12.10
N ARG A 120 -9.33 -15.17 12.16
CA ARG A 120 -9.27 -15.97 13.41
C ARG A 120 -8.26 -15.46 14.44
N ALA A 121 -7.28 -14.67 14.05
CA ALA A 121 -6.36 -13.97 14.96
C ALA A 121 -6.92 -12.61 15.43
N LEU A 122 -8.10 -12.20 14.96
CA LEU A 122 -8.73 -10.93 15.32
C LEU A 122 -9.81 -11.13 16.38
N SER A 123 -10.01 -10.11 17.20
CA SER A 123 -11.16 -10.00 18.09
C SER A 123 -12.29 -9.29 17.35
N ILE A 124 -13.31 -10.04 16.96
CA ILE A 124 -14.49 -9.54 16.24
C ILE A 124 -15.70 -9.63 17.17
N THR A 125 -16.38 -8.52 17.41
CA THR A 125 -17.55 -8.49 18.32
C THR A 125 -18.68 -9.38 17.77
N TRP A 126 -19.12 -10.33 18.60
CA TRP A 126 -20.13 -11.36 18.31
C TRP A 126 -19.78 -12.37 17.21
N ALA A 127 -18.51 -12.56 16.86
CA ALA A 127 -18.08 -13.44 15.77
C ALA A 127 -18.56 -14.90 15.87
N GLU A 128 -18.74 -15.41 17.09
CA GLU A 128 -19.21 -16.78 17.29
C GLU A 128 -20.74 -16.93 17.21
N ASN A 129 -21.48 -15.83 17.08
CA ASN A 129 -22.92 -15.88 16.85
C ASN A 129 -23.21 -15.95 15.35
N GLN A 130 -23.68 -17.12 14.91
CA GLN A 130 -23.99 -17.43 13.51
C GLN A 130 -25.09 -16.56 12.88
N HIS A 131 -25.89 -15.85 13.69
CA HIS A 131 -26.87 -14.88 13.19
C HIS A 131 -26.23 -13.56 12.74
N TYR A 132 -25.02 -13.27 13.21
CA TYR A 132 -24.31 -12.03 12.95
C TYR A 132 -23.09 -12.23 12.06
N TRP A 133 -22.40 -13.36 12.21
CA TRP A 133 -21.19 -13.68 11.47
C TRP A 133 -21.17 -15.15 11.04
N LYS A 134 -20.58 -15.44 9.89
CA LYS A 134 -20.24 -16.79 9.45
C LYS A 134 -18.75 -16.91 9.24
N TRP A 135 -18.19 -18.02 9.68
CA TRP A 135 -16.82 -18.40 9.35
C TRP A 135 -16.83 -19.20 8.05
N VAL A 136 -16.12 -18.71 7.05
CA VAL A 136 -16.08 -19.32 5.71
C VAL A 136 -14.66 -19.75 5.40
N THR A 137 -14.49 -20.97 4.90
CA THR A 137 -13.17 -21.47 4.50
C THR A 137 -12.73 -20.83 3.19
N GLN A 138 -11.48 -20.37 3.14
CA GLN A 138 -10.82 -19.89 1.93
C GLN A 138 -9.50 -20.63 1.73
N LYS A 139 -9.17 -20.92 0.47
CA LYS A 139 -7.91 -21.56 0.10
C LYS A 139 -6.91 -20.51 -0.36
N GLU A 140 -5.75 -20.46 0.28
CA GLU A 140 -4.62 -19.63 -0.16
C GLU A 140 -3.93 -20.26 -1.38
N SER A 141 -3.08 -19.49 -2.06
CA SER A 141 -2.29 -19.97 -3.21
C SER A 141 -1.40 -21.17 -2.89
N SER A 142 -0.92 -21.28 -1.64
CA SER A 142 -0.17 -22.44 -1.12
C SER A 142 -1.01 -23.71 -1.00
N GLY A 143 -2.33 -23.59 -1.11
CA GLY A 143 -3.28 -24.65 -0.85
C GLY A 143 -3.72 -24.78 0.62
N THR A 144 -3.11 -24.00 1.52
CA THR A 144 -3.50 -23.92 2.93
C THR A 144 -4.92 -23.37 3.06
N ILE A 145 -5.71 -23.95 3.95
CA ILE A 145 -7.06 -23.50 4.25
C ILE A 145 -7.00 -22.54 5.43
N ILE A 146 -7.61 -21.37 5.26
CA ILE A 146 -7.83 -20.36 6.29
C ILE A 146 -9.34 -20.13 6.47
N GLU A 147 -9.74 -19.47 7.55
CA GLU A 147 -11.11 -19.00 7.73
C GLU A 147 -11.17 -17.48 7.64
N VAL A 148 -12.18 -16.98 6.94
CA VAL A 148 -12.52 -15.55 6.85
C VAL A 148 -13.86 -15.31 7.55
N ALA A 149 -14.05 -14.10 8.08
CA ALA A 149 -15.28 -13.72 8.76
C ALA A 149 -16.23 -13.00 7.79
N GLU A 150 -17.36 -13.61 7.48
CA GLU A 150 -18.43 -13.02 6.67
C GLU A 150 -19.50 -12.42 7.59
N LEU A 151 -19.77 -11.13 7.42
CA LEU A 151 -20.78 -10.38 8.16
C LEU A 151 -22.17 -10.64 7.58
N GLU A 152 -23.01 -11.33 8.35
CA GLU A 152 -24.42 -11.54 8.02
C GLU A 152 -25.22 -10.28 8.29
N ARG A 153 -25.20 -9.76 9.53
CA ARG A 153 -25.89 -8.52 9.86
C ARG A 153 -25.51 -7.98 11.23
N VAL A 154 -25.05 -6.73 11.35
CA VAL A 154 -24.87 -6.04 12.66
C VAL A 154 -25.15 -4.55 12.55
N CYS A 155 -25.63 -3.93 13.63
CA CYS A 155 -25.61 -2.46 13.76
C CYS A 155 -24.32 -1.95 14.43
N TRP A 156 -23.72 -2.74 15.32
CA TRP A 156 -22.43 -2.49 15.96
C TRP A 156 -21.34 -3.32 15.28
N LEU A 157 -20.51 -2.68 14.44
CA LEU A 157 -19.34 -3.29 13.84
C LEU A 157 -18.10 -2.89 14.64
N GLU A 158 -17.35 -3.86 15.13
CA GLU A 158 -16.13 -3.62 15.89
C GLU A 158 -15.17 -4.82 15.77
N VAL A 159 -13.97 -4.53 15.27
CA VAL A 159 -12.93 -5.50 14.98
C VAL A 159 -11.60 -4.96 15.47
N HIS A 160 -10.86 -5.77 16.22
CA HIS A 160 -9.54 -5.43 16.74
C HIS A 160 -8.52 -6.51 16.39
N GLY A 161 -7.29 -6.08 16.11
CA GLY A 161 -6.12 -6.93 15.97
C GLY A 161 -4.98 -6.39 16.81
N LYS A 162 -4.09 -7.29 17.23
CA LYS A 162 -2.88 -6.97 17.99
C LYS A 162 -1.69 -7.61 17.35
N PHE A 163 -0.57 -6.90 17.34
CA PHE A 163 0.66 -7.39 16.74
C PHE A 163 1.89 -6.89 17.49
N ASP A 164 2.88 -7.75 17.68
CA ASP A 164 4.16 -7.37 18.28
C ASP A 164 5.12 -6.82 17.21
N THR A 165 5.32 -5.50 17.21
CA THR A 165 6.14 -4.81 16.22
C THR A 165 7.62 -5.21 16.28
N ARG A 166 8.08 -5.87 17.35
CA ARG A 166 9.45 -6.39 17.46
C ARG A 166 9.76 -7.53 16.48
N ASN A 167 8.72 -8.08 15.84
CA ASN A 167 8.87 -9.07 14.77
C ASN A 167 9.05 -8.42 13.39
N LEU A 168 8.86 -7.11 13.27
CA LEU A 168 9.09 -6.37 12.01
C LEU A 168 10.56 -6.00 11.85
N SER A 169 11.01 -5.85 10.60
CA SER A 169 12.37 -5.43 10.29
C SER A 169 12.61 -3.98 10.74
N PRO A 170 13.57 -3.71 11.63
CA PRO A 170 13.83 -2.35 12.12
C PRO A 170 14.30 -1.41 11.01
N GLY A 171 13.91 -0.14 11.09
CA GLY A 171 14.25 0.88 10.10
C GLY A 171 13.41 0.83 8.83
N THR A 172 12.54 -0.17 8.67
CA THR A 172 11.65 -0.30 7.51
C THR A 172 10.35 0.47 7.75
N LEU A 173 9.89 1.22 6.74
CA LEU A 173 8.55 1.81 6.71
C LEU A 173 7.53 0.72 6.40
N TYR A 174 6.53 0.57 7.27
CA TYR A 174 5.45 -0.37 7.13
C TYR A 174 4.12 0.32 6.89
N GLU A 175 3.29 -0.30 6.05
CA GLU A 175 1.86 -0.03 5.93
C GLU A 175 1.06 -1.16 6.61
N VAL A 176 0.06 -0.77 7.39
CA VAL A 176 -0.91 -1.67 8.01
C VAL A 176 -2.26 -1.49 7.33
N SER A 177 -2.83 -2.57 6.81
CA SER A 177 -4.07 -2.52 6.02
C SER A 177 -5.01 -3.67 6.39
N PHE A 178 -6.31 -3.39 6.51
CA PHE A 178 -7.32 -4.45 6.51
C PHE A 178 -7.50 -4.99 5.10
N ILE A 179 -7.57 -6.32 4.96
CA ILE A 179 -7.88 -6.99 3.71
C ILE A 179 -9.32 -7.47 3.79
N VAL A 180 -10.20 -6.84 3.01
CA VAL A 180 -11.64 -7.10 3.06
C VAL A 180 -12.23 -7.30 1.66
N MET A 181 -13.45 -7.80 1.59
CA MET A 181 -14.25 -7.89 0.38
C MET A 181 -15.67 -7.46 0.72
N LEU A 182 -16.33 -6.73 -0.17
CA LEU A 182 -17.76 -6.47 -0.09
C LEU A 182 -18.49 -7.42 -1.04
N LYS A 183 -19.45 -8.19 -0.53
CA LYS A 183 -20.31 -9.05 -1.34
C LYS A 183 -21.31 -8.22 -2.15
N ASP A 184 -22.01 -8.91 -3.05
CA ASP A 184 -23.17 -8.37 -3.74
C ASP A 184 -24.41 -9.22 -3.39
N PRO A 185 -25.38 -8.69 -2.63
CA PRO A 185 -25.42 -7.33 -2.08
C PRO A 185 -24.53 -7.15 -0.83
N ALA A 186 -24.04 -5.92 -0.63
CA ALA A 186 -23.52 -5.43 0.64
C ALA A 186 -24.16 -4.06 0.93
N GLN A 187 -24.80 -3.94 2.09
CA GLN A 187 -25.74 -2.85 2.43
C GLN A 187 -25.43 -2.28 3.82
N GLY A 188 -25.92 -1.07 4.11
CA GLY A 188 -25.75 -0.40 5.40
C GLY A 188 -24.44 0.36 5.56
N TRP A 189 -23.75 0.62 4.44
CA TRP A 189 -22.41 1.23 4.40
C TRP A 189 -22.43 2.74 4.12
N GLU A 190 -23.59 3.39 4.28
CA GLU A 190 -23.78 4.83 4.07
C GLU A 190 -22.93 5.68 5.02
N VAL A 191 -22.67 5.15 6.22
CA VAL A 191 -21.76 5.73 7.19
C VAL A 191 -20.37 5.11 7.00
N PRO A 192 -19.32 5.92 6.76
CA PRO A 192 -17.95 5.43 6.67
C PRO A 192 -17.52 4.70 7.95
N VAL A 193 -16.72 3.65 7.79
CA VAL A 193 -16.10 2.97 8.93
C VAL A 193 -14.93 3.81 9.46
N ASN A 194 -14.63 3.71 10.75
CA ASN A 194 -13.39 4.22 11.30
C ASN A 194 -12.33 3.12 11.24
N VAL A 195 -11.13 3.48 10.79
CA VAL A 195 -9.94 2.63 10.91
C VAL A 195 -8.91 3.34 11.78
N ARG A 196 -8.26 2.60 12.68
CA ARG A 196 -7.33 3.16 13.65
C ARG A 196 -6.15 2.24 13.90
N LEU A 197 -4.96 2.83 13.96
CA LEU A 197 -3.70 2.22 14.38
C LEU A 197 -3.22 2.91 15.65
N VAL A 198 -2.92 2.14 16.69
CA VAL A 198 -2.28 2.60 17.93
C VAL A 198 -0.93 1.90 18.05
N LEU A 199 0.14 2.67 18.02
CA LEU A 199 1.51 2.17 18.12
C LEU A 199 1.94 2.01 19.59
N PRO A 200 3.02 1.24 19.86
CA PRO A 200 3.68 1.27 21.16
C PRO A 200 3.98 2.70 21.60
N GLY A 201 3.79 2.99 22.89
CA GLY A 201 3.87 4.36 23.41
C GLY A 201 2.63 5.22 23.17
N GLY A 202 1.59 4.68 22.53
CA GLY A 202 0.25 5.30 22.47
C GLY A 202 0.04 6.30 21.34
N LYS A 203 0.99 6.43 20.39
CA LYS A 203 0.79 7.26 19.18
C LYS A 203 -0.35 6.67 18.34
N LYS A 204 -1.32 7.52 17.97
CA LYS A 204 -2.54 7.11 17.26
C LYS A 204 -2.59 7.69 15.85
N GLN A 205 -3.07 6.89 14.90
CA GLN A 205 -3.47 7.29 13.56
C GLN A 205 -4.90 6.79 13.34
N GLN A 206 -5.80 7.65 12.86
CA GLN A 206 -7.20 7.29 12.63
C GLN A 206 -7.77 8.11 11.49
N HIS A 207 -8.58 7.47 10.65
CA HIS A 207 -9.39 8.14 9.64
C HIS A 207 -10.69 7.38 9.37
N LYS A 208 -11.56 7.98 8.58
CA LYS A 208 -12.81 7.37 8.11
C LYS A 208 -12.61 6.84 6.69
N GLU A 209 -13.11 5.64 6.43
CA GLU A 209 -13.06 5.00 5.13
C GLU A 209 -14.48 4.72 4.61
N SER A 210 -14.79 5.24 3.42
CA SER A 210 -16.06 4.95 2.75
C SER A 210 -15.99 3.60 2.04
N LEU A 211 -16.99 2.74 2.30
CA LEU A 211 -17.08 1.43 1.67
C LEU A 211 -18.07 1.39 0.49
N ILE A 212 -18.86 2.45 0.27
CA ILE A 212 -19.90 2.47 -0.79
C ILE A 212 -19.27 2.38 -2.18
N GLU A 213 -18.17 3.11 -2.39
CA GLU A 213 -17.53 3.27 -3.69
C GLU A 213 -16.53 2.15 -3.99
N LYS A 214 -16.31 1.25 -3.03
CA LYS A 214 -15.35 0.16 -3.18
C LYS A 214 -15.91 -0.94 -4.07
N LEU A 215 -15.01 -1.60 -4.79
CA LEU A 215 -15.36 -2.71 -5.67
C LEU A 215 -15.98 -3.86 -4.89
N ARG A 216 -17.04 -4.44 -5.46
CA ARG A 216 -17.70 -5.63 -4.92
C ARG A 216 -17.06 -6.89 -5.48
N MET A 217 -17.17 -7.98 -4.72
CA MET A 217 -16.68 -9.32 -5.06
C MET A 217 -15.17 -9.39 -5.34
N GLN A 218 -14.40 -8.43 -4.81
CA GLN A 218 -12.94 -8.35 -4.94
C GLN A 218 -12.31 -8.06 -3.59
N TRP A 219 -11.12 -8.62 -3.36
CA TRP A 219 -10.31 -8.26 -2.20
C TRP A 219 -9.75 -6.86 -2.39
N ILE A 220 -9.98 -6.00 -1.41
CA ILE A 220 -9.48 -4.64 -1.36
C ILE A 220 -8.64 -4.44 -0.10
N GLU A 221 -7.65 -3.58 -0.20
CA GLU A 221 -6.88 -3.11 0.95
C GLU A 221 -7.51 -1.81 1.46
N ILE A 222 -7.79 -1.75 2.77
CA ILE A 222 -8.15 -0.53 3.48
C ILE A 222 -6.93 -0.13 4.32
N PRO A 223 -6.16 0.88 3.90
CA PRO A 223 -5.05 1.38 4.69
C PRO A 223 -5.52 1.86 6.05
N VAL A 224 -4.77 1.56 7.10
CA VAL A 224 -5.07 2.01 8.48
C VAL A 224 -4.08 3.09 8.89
N GLY A 225 -2.80 2.87 8.59
CA GLY A 225 -1.73 3.80 8.92
C GLY A 225 -0.36 3.22 8.63
N GLU A 226 0.65 4.08 8.80
CA GLU A 226 2.03 3.78 8.44
C GLU A 226 2.98 4.12 9.58
N PHE A 227 4.06 3.37 9.71
CA PHE A 227 5.09 3.66 10.71
C PHE A 227 6.43 3.03 10.35
N VAL A 228 7.51 3.63 10.83
CA VAL A 228 8.84 3.03 10.74
C VAL A 228 9.03 2.11 11.95
N ALA A 229 9.32 0.84 11.72
CA ALA A 229 9.58 -0.11 12.79
C ALA A 229 10.90 0.22 13.51
N SER A 230 10.92 0.09 14.84
CA SER A 230 12.04 0.44 15.71
C SER A 230 12.24 -0.66 16.74
N GLU A 231 13.49 -1.06 17.00
CA GLU A 231 13.78 -1.99 18.10
C GLU A 231 13.58 -1.32 19.47
N LYS A 232 13.87 -0.02 19.56
CA LYS A 232 13.84 0.73 20.82
C LYS A 232 12.41 1.00 21.30
N ASP A 233 11.51 1.20 20.35
CA ASP A 233 10.10 1.51 20.58
C ASP A 233 9.21 0.30 20.27
N GLY A 234 9.79 -0.90 20.31
CA GLY A 234 9.09 -2.15 20.01
C GLY A 234 8.05 -2.50 21.08
N GLY A 235 6.92 -3.06 20.66
CA GLY A 235 5.86 -3.49 21.56
C GLY A 235 4.61 -3.92 20.83
N GLU A 236 3.52 -4.09 21.57
CA GLU A 236 2.22 -4.41 20.98
C GLU A 236 1.60 -3.17 20.32
N MET A 237 1.32 -3.25 19.03
CA MET A 237 0.44 -2.33 18.34
C MET A 237 -1.00 -2.88 18.32
N GLU A 238 -1.97 -1.99 18.26
CA GLU A 238 -3.38 -2.30 18.08
C GLU A 238 -3.90 -1.71 16.77
N VAL A 239 -4.65 -2.51 16.02
CA VAL A 239 -5.33 -2.12 14.78
C VAL A 239 -6.82 -2.36 14.95
N SER A 240 -7.66 -1.45 14.48
CA SER A 240 -9.11 -1.59 14.62
C SER A 240 -9.88 -1.05 13.42
N LEU A 241 -11.00 -1.70 13.10
CA LEU A 241 -12.01 -1.27 12.14
C LEU A 241 -13.36 -1.31 12.86
N TYR A 242 -14.06 -0.19 12.90
CA TYR A 242 -15.32 -0.09 13.65
C TYR A 242 -16.28 0.96 13.09
N GLU A 243 -17.57 0.69 13.27
CA GLU A 243 -18.66 1.63 13.01
C GLU A 243 -19.88 1.18 13.83
N TYR A 244 -20.22 1.97 14.83
CA TYR A 244 -21.36 1.74 15.73
C TYR A 244 -22.12 3.04 16.04
N GLU A 245 -21.71 4.17 15.46
CA GLU A 245 -22.30 5.49 15.73
C GLU A 245 -23.52 5.74 14.84
N GLY A 246 -23.52 5.21 13.61
CA GLY A 246 -24.58 5.43 12.63
C GLY A 246 -25.88 4.67 12.90
N GLY A 247 -25.84 3.61 13.73
CA GLY A 247 -26.99 2.78 14.05
C GLY A 247 -27.56 1.92 12.89
N MET A 248 -27.03 2.08 11.67
CA MET A 248 -27.47 1.35 10.48
C MET A 248 -27.03 -0.11 10.55
N TRP A 249 -27.94 -1.01 10.17
CA TRP A 249 -27.62 -2.44 10.02
C TRP A 249 -26.79 -2.67 8.76
N LYS A 250 -25.63 -3.28 8.92
CA LYS A 250 -24.62 -3.58 7.90
C LYS A 250 -24.61 -5.05 7.57
N GLN A 251 -24.37 -5.39 6.31
CA GLN A 251 -24.17 -6.77 5.87
C GLN A 251 -23.26 -6.89 4.67
N GLY A 252 -22.72 -8.09 4.45
CA GLY A 252 -21.98 -8.45 3.25
C GLY A 252 -20.49 -8.04 3.26
N LEU A 253 -19.95 -7.62 4.40
CA LEU A 253 -18.49 -7.45 4.56
C LEU A 253 -17.86 -8.81 4.84
N VAL A 254 -16.78 -9.14 4.14
CA VAL A 254 -15.93 -10.30 4.42
C VAL A 254 -14.57 -9.81 4.83
N ILE A 255 -14.09 -10.23 5.99
CA ILE A 255 -12.78 -9.85 6.53
C ILE A 255 -11.85 -11.04 6.36
N LYS A 256 -10.80 -10.86 5.56
CA LYS A 256 -9.71 -11.83 5.47
C LYS A 256 -8.76 -11.70 6.64
N GLY A 257 -8.44 -10.46 7.01
CA GLY A 257 -7.49 -10.17 8.07
C GLY A 257 -6.82 -8.80 7.97
N VAL A 258 -5.66 -8.67 8.62
CA VAL A 258 -4.79 -7.48 8.58
C VAL A 258 -3.44 -7.86 7.97
N ALA A 259 -3.04 -7.14 6.93
CA ALA A 259 -1.72 -7.24 6.34
C ALA A 259 -0.79 -6.15 6.90
N ILE A 260 0.46 -6.52 7.15
CA ILE A 260 1.53 -5.64 7.62
C ILE A 260 2.70 -5.86 6.66
N LYS A 261 2.95 -4.90 5.78
CA LYS A 261 3.91 -5.01 4.68
C LYS A 261 4.85 -3.80 4.64
N PRO A 262 6.11 -3.97 4.23
CA PRO A 262 6.96 -2.85 3.86
C PRO A 262 6.27 -1.99 2.81
N LYS A 263 6.33 -0.68 2.99
CA LYS A 263 5.86 0.29 2.01
C LYS A 263 7.03 0.80 1.19
N GLU A 264 6.96 0.59 -0.11
CA GLU A 264 7.92 1.18 -1.04
C GLU A 264 7.76 2.71 -1.04
N LEU A 265 8.87 3.42 -0.87
CA LEU A 265 8.90 4.87 -1.07
C LEU A 265 8.88 5.13 -2.58
N SER A 266 7.71 5.53 -3.10
CA SER A 266 7.54 5.96 -4.49
C SER A 266 8.22 7.29 -4.78
#